data_AF-A0A6S7KE97-F1
#
_entry.id   AF-A0A6S7KE97-F1
#
_cell.length_a   1.000
_cell.length_b   1.000
_cell.length_c   1.000
_cell.angle_alpha   90.00
_cell.angle_beta   90.00
_cell.angle_gamma   90.00
#
_symmetry.space_group_name_H-M   'P 1'
#
loop_
_entity.id
_entity.type
_entity.pdbx_description
1 polymer ?
#
loop_
_entity_poly.entity_id
_entity_poly.type
_entity_poly.pdbx_seq_one_letter_code
_entity_poly.pdbx_strand_id
1 'polypeptide(L)'
;DTPSIPPALKNTKLGFIAYSKGKRATYYMQIFPDAHKKMRIRGESDEDFRKKFTAERSRQFDICEATENLMNVKVPSLSERYRIYTDENYSVKPKDGRILNHAIEEHTRLLKKVEEKLEQVKNHDIALFNSKGSKLKEGNEFQHAFNTSQIQSLEKLKTTVNKNKGTLENKLSDFKQIFKGIHYIFISQAKKKKKKTLKRQTKESNNALIKIWPGFIRNVL
;
A
#
# COMPACT_ATOMS: atom_id res chain seq x y z
N ASP A 1 30.70 6.18 3.19
CA ASP A 1 31.83 5.40 2.66
C ASP A 1 31.33 4.27 1.77
N THR A 2 31.59 4.36 0.47
CA THR A 2 31.28 3.29 -0.47
C THR A 2 32.35 2.20 -0.30
N PRO A 3 32.00 0.93 -0.06
CA PRO A 3 33.00 -0.11 0.12
C PRO A 3 33.90 -0.20 -1.12
N SER A 4 35.22 -0.09 -0.89
CA SER A 4 36.22 -0.17 -1.96
C SER A 4 36.20 -1.57 -2.56
N ILE A 5 35.91 -1.67 -3.86
CA ILE A 5 35.87 -2.96 -4.58
C ILE A 5 37.32 -3.44 -4.76
N PRO A 6 37.66 -4.67 -4.31
CA PRO A 6 38.99 -5.25 -4.48
C PRO A 6 39.46 -5.19 -5.94
N PRO A 7 40.74 -4.85 -6.22
CA PRO A 7 41.27 -4.76 -7.59
C PRO A 7 41.02 -6.03 -8.43
N ALA A 8 41.12 -7.21 -7.81
CA ALA A 8 40.88 -8.50 -8.46
C ALA A 8 39.43 -8.68 -8.97
N LEU A 9 38.47 -7.93 -8.43
CA LEU A 9 37.06 -7.99 -8.83
C LEU A 9 36.72 -6.92 -9.88
N LYS A 10 37.61 -5.99 -10.21
CA LYS A 10 37.37 -4.94 -11.22
C LYS A 10 37.48 -5.49 -12.65
N ASN A 11 36.71 -6.53 -12.96
CA ASN A 11 36.71 -7.23 -14.24
C ASN A 11 35.29 -7.22 -14.85
N THR A 12 35.17 -6.66 -16.05
CA THR A 12 33.88 -6.55 -16.78
C THR A 12 33.28 -7.91 -17.13
N LYS A 13 34.10 -8.95 -17.30
CA LYS A 13 33.63 -10.34 -17.53
C LYS A 13 32.91 -10.92 -16.32
N LEU A 14 33.14 -10.36 -15.13
CA LEU A 14 32.47 -10.75 -13.89
C LEU A 14 31.21 -9.92 -13.63
N GLY A 15 30.91 -8.91 -14.46
CA GLY A 15 29.75 -8.03 -14.29
C GLY A 15 30.05 -6.72 -13.55
N PHE A 16 31.33 -6.40 -13.33
CA PHE A 16 31.78 -5.09 -12.86
C PHE A 16 31.42 -3.98 -13.86
N ILE A 17 30.95 -2.85 -13.34
CA ILE A 17 30.59 -1.66 -14.12
C ILE A 17 31.49 -0.53 -13.65
N ALA A 18 32.46 -0.16 -14.49
CA ALA A 18 33.30 1.01 -14.23
C ALA A 18 32.44 2.29 -14.25
N TYR A 19 32.72 3.21 -13.33
CA TYR A 19 32.03 4.51 -13.26
C TYR A 19 30.50 4.42 -13.26
N SER A 20 29.94 3.55 -12.41
CA SER A 20 28.49 3.36 -12.28
C SER A 20 27.78 4.69 -11.99
N LYS A 21 27.02 5.20 -12.97
CA LYS A 21 26.15 6.38 -12.83
C LYS A 21 24.70 5.94 -12.66
N GLY A 22 23.99 6.56 -11.73
CA GLY A 22 22.57 6.28 -11.44
C GLY A 22 22.34 5.25 -10.33
N LYS A 23 21.24 5.41 -9.58
CA LYS A 23 20.90 4.65 -8.37
C LYS A 23 21.05 3.13 -8.56
N ARG A 24 20.57 2.62 -9.71
CA ARG A 24 20.58 1.19 -10.04
C ARG A 24 22.00 0.64 -10.24
N ALA A 25 22.82 1.32 -11.04
CA ALA A 25 24.20 0.89 -11.27
C ALA A 25 25.05 1.00 -9.99
N THR A 26 24.84 2.05 -9.19
CA THR A 26 25.50 2.21 -7.88
C THR A 26 25.15 1.06 -6.94
N TYR A 27 23.86 0.71 -6.83
CA TYR A 27 23.41 -0.42 -6.03
C TYR A 27 24.09 -1.73 -6.46
N TYR A 28 24.17 -2.00 -7.77
CA TYR A 28 24.81 -3.21 -8.29
C TYR A 28 26.26 -3.33 -7.84
N MET A 29 27.01 -2.23 -7.83
CA MET A 29 28.41 -2.23 -7.43
C MET A 29 28.59 -2.35 -5.92
N GLN A 30 27.64 -1.85 -5.11
CA GLN A 30 27.66 -2.00 -3.66
C GLN A 30 27.54 -3.47 -3.23
N ILE A 31 26.66 -4.23 -3.89
CA ILE A 31 26.42 -5.65 -3.54
C ILE A 31 27.40 -6.62 -4.20
N PHE A 32 28.18 -6.14 -5.18
CA PHE A 32 29.02 -6.99 -6.03
C PHE A 32 30.08 -7.79 -5.27
N PRO A 33 30.84 -7.24 -4.30
CA PRO A 33 31.83 -8.01 -3.55
C PRO A 33 31.19 -9.16 -2.76
N ASP A 34 30.06 -8.89 -2.12
CA ASP A 34 29.32 -9.87 -1.32
C ASP A 34 28.73 -10.97 -2.19
N ALA A 35 28.17 -10.62 -3.35
CA ALA A 35 27.69 -11.57 -4.33
C ALA A 35 28.82 -12.48 -4.83
N HIS A 36 30.00 -11.92 -5.12
CA HIS A 36 31.17 -12.72 -5.51
C HIS A 36 31.60 -13.74 -4.45
N LYS A 37 31.52 -13.36 -3.17
CA LYS A 37 31.93 -14.22 -2.06
C LYS A 37 30.91 -15.32 -1.76
N LYS A 38 29.62 -15.01 -1.82
CA LYS A 38 28.52 -15.85 -1.29
C LYS A 38 27.70 -16.56 -2.36
N MET A 39 27.76 -16.09 -3.61
CA MET A 39 26.94 -16.61 -4.71
C MET A 39 27.75 -17.44 -5.73
N ARG A 40 29.07 -17.28 -5.74
CA ARG A 40 29.96 -17.99 -6.66
C ARG A 40 30.22 -19.42 -6.18
N ILE A 41 29.97 -20.39 -7.06
CA ILE A 41 30.16 -21.81 -6.76
C ILE A 41 31.56 -22.25 -7.21
N ARG A 42 32.14 -23.27 -6.56
CA ARG A 42 33.46 -23.79 -6.94
C ARG A 42 33.41 -24.41 -8.34
N GLY A 43 34.35 -24.03 -9.20
CA GLY A 43 34.43 -24.52 -10.59
C GLY A 43 33.43 -23.87 -11.55
N GLU A 44 32.65 -22.90 -11.08
CA GLU A 44 31.74 -22.14 -11.93
C GLU A 44 32.48 -21.21 -12.91
N SER A 45 32.01 -21.18 -14.16
CA SER A 45 32.49 -20.27 -15.18
C SER A 45 32.14 -18.81 -14.84
N ASP A 46 32.98 -17.87 -15.26
CA ASP A 46 32.72 -16.44 -15.08
C ASP A 46 31.41 -16.01 -15.78
N GLU A 47 31.07 -16.65 -16.90
CA GLU A 47 29.86 -16.33 -17.65
C GLU A 47 28.58 -16.74 -16.92
N ASP A 48 28.55 -17.95 -16.34
CA ASP A 48 27.40 -18.46 -15.60
C ASP A 48 27.18 -17.66 -14.31
N PHE A 49 28.27 -17.36 -13.59
CA PHE A 49 28.22 -16.46 -12.45
C PHE A 49 27.63 -15.10 -12.85
N ARG A 50 28.14 -14.49 -13.94
CA ARG A 50 27.67 -13.18 -14.42
C ARG A 50 26.19 -13.20 -14.78
N LYS A 51 25.70 -14.27 -15.43
CA LYS A 51 24.28 -14.42 -15.78
C LYS A 51 23.42 -14.46 -14.51
N LYS A 52 23.75 -15.33 -13.54
CA LYS A 52 23.05 -15.39 -12.24
C LYS A 52 23.08 -14.05 -11.51
N PHE A 53 24.25 -13.43 -11.45
CA PHE A 53 24.42 -12.16 -10.72
C PHE A 53 23.62 -11.04 -11.36
N THR A 54 23.57 -10.99 -12.69
CA THR A 54 22.81 -9.97 -13.43
C THR A 54 21.31 -10.09 -13.21
N ALA A 55 20.79 -11.32 -13.18
CA ALA A 55 19.40 -11.58 -12.85
C ALA A 55 19.10 -11.18 -11.39
N GLU A 56 19.94 -11.64 -10.47
CA GLU A 56 19.70 -11.43 -9.03
C GLU A 56 19.83 -9.96 -8.62
N ARG A 57 20.86 -9.25 -9.08
CA ARG A 57 21.02 -7.82 -8.75
C ARG A 57 19.85 -6.98 -9.25
N SER A 58 19.26 -7.33 -10.40
CA SER A 58 18.09 -6.65 -10.94
C SER A 58 16.86 -6.93 -10.07
N ARG A 59 16.63 -8.20 -9.72
CA ARG A 59 15.54 -8.62 -8.82
C ARG A 59 15.62 -7.91 -7.46
N GLN A 60 16.79 -7.92 -6.82
CA GLN A 60 16.96 -7.28 -5.52
C GLN A 60 16.70 -5.77 -5.59
N PHE A 61 17.16 -5.11 -6.66
CA PHE A 61 16.89 -3.69 -6.86
C PHE A 61 15.38 -3.40 -6.98
N ASP A 62 14.66 -4.17 -7.80
CA ASP A 62 13.23 -3.96 -8.00
C ASP A 62 12.43 -4.21 -6.71
N ILE A 63 12.86 -5.18 -5.88
CA ILE A 63 12.30 -5.42 -4.54
C ILE A 63 12.60 -4.24 -3.62
N CYS A 64 13.85 -3.77 -3.55
CA CYS A 64 14.23 -2.62 -2.73
C CYS A 64 13.41 -1.38 -3.10
N GLU A 65 13.29 -1.06 -4.38
CA GLU A 65 12.51 0.10 -4.83
C GLU A 65 11.03 -0.01 -4.46
N ALA A 66 10.44 -1.19 -4.64
CA ALA A 66 9.06 -1.44 -4.24
C ALA A 66 8.86 -1.32 -2.73
N THR A 67 9.74 -1.93 -1.92
CA THR A 67 9.70 -1.87 -0.46
C THR A 67 9.91 -0.44 0.05
N GLU A 68 10.91 0.28 -0.48
CA GLU A 68 11.17 1.68 -0.14
C GLU A 68 9.98 2.57 -0.44
N ASN A 69 9.32 2.41 -1.60
CA ASN A 69 8.12 3.17 -1.93
C ASN A 69 6.96 2.86 -0.95
N LEU A 70 6.80 1.61 -0.55
CA LEU A 70 5.78 1.26 0.46
C LEU A 70 6.09 1.89 1.82
N MET A 71 7.35 1.78 2.27
CA MET A 71 7.80 2.23 3.59
C MET A 71 7.90 3.75 3.73
N ASN A 72 8.44 4.42 2.72
CA ASN A 72 8.82 5.83 2.81
C ASN A 72 7.78 6.76 2.16
N VAL A 73 6.90 6.23 1.32
CA VAL A 73 5.91 7.04 0.59
C VAL A 73 4.50 6.61 0.96
N LYS A 74 4.09 5.37 0.70
CA LYS A 74 2.69 4.97 0.80
C LYS A 74 2.19 4.90 2.24
N VAL A 75 2.90 4.20 3.13
CA VAL A 75 2.49 4.07 4.54
C VAL A 75 2.53 5.41 5.29
N PRO A 76 3.58 6.25 5.17
CA PRO A 76 3.60 7.55 5.82
C PRO A 76 2.52 8.49 5.29
N SER A 77 2.31 8.55 3.97
CA SER A 77 1.26 9.38 3.37
C SER A 77 -0.13 8.99 3.86
N LEU A 78 -0.40 7.69 4.00
CA LEU A 78 -1.69 7.20 4.49
C LEU A 78 -1.87 7.49 5.98
N SER A 79 -0.81 7.28 6.77
CA SER A 79 -0.79 7.58 8.20
C SER A 79 -1.05 9.07 8.46
N GLU A 80 -0.39 9.96 7.74
CA GLU A 80 -0.58 11.41 7.93
C GLU A 80 -1.99 11.85 7.54
N ARG A 81 -2.51 11.34 6.40
CA ARG A 81 -3.86 11.68 5.92
C ARG A 81 -4.94 11.36 6.96
N TYR A 82 -4.79 10.26 7.68
CA TYR A 82 -5.77 9.78 8.65
C TYR A 82 -5.34 9.95 10.11
N ARG A 83 -4.27 10.73 10.35
CA ARG A 83 -3.65 10.91 11.67
C ARG A 83 -4.65 11.27 12.76
N ILE A 84 -5.58 12.18 12.45
CA ILE A 84 -6.60 12.63 13.41
C ILE A 84 -7.54 11.50 13.85
N TYR A 85 -7.82 10.53 12.98
CA TYR A 85 -8.71 9.42 13.28
C TYR A 85 -8.00 8.28 14.01
N THR A 86 -6.67 8.22 13.90
CA THR A 86 -5.85 7.27 14.65
C THR A 86 -5.43 7.78 16.03
N ASP A 87 -5.76 9.03 16.36
CA ASP A 87 -5.53 9.60 17.70
C ASP A 87 -6.50 8.97 18.72
N GLU A 88 -5.94 8.51 19.83
CA GLU A 88 -6.69 7.88 20.92
C GLU A 88 -7.72 8.85 21.52
N ASN A 89 -7.36 10.12 21.65
CA ASN A 89 -8.21 11.17 22.24
C ASN A 89 -9.26 11.72 21.26
N TYR A 90 -9.24 11.28 20.01
CA TYR A 90 -10.21 11.75 19.03
C TYR A 90 -11.60 11.18 19.28
N SER A 91 -12.58 12.07 19.41
CA SER A 91 -13.99 11.73 19.45
C SER A 91 -14.62 11.83 18.05
N VAL A 92 -15.27 10.75 17.64
CA VAL A 92 -15.91 10.61 16.33
C VAL A 92 -17.13 11.54 16.17
N LYS A 93 -17.30 12.09 14.96
CA LYS A 93 -18.35 13.06 14.62
C LYS A 93 -19.33 12.46 13.59
N PRO A 94 -20.57 12.99 13.47
CA PRO A 94 -21.58 12.45 12.57
C PRO A 94 -21.16 12.33 11.10
N LYS A 95 -20.23 13.18 10.63
CA LYS A 95 -19.75 13.20 9.25
C LYS A 95 -18.63 12.20 8.95
N ASP A 96 -18.04 11.59 9.97
CA ASP A 96 -16.80 10.81 9.81
C ASP A 96 -17.03 9.40 9.28
N GLY A 97 -18.24 8.85 9.38
CA GLY A 97 -18.52 7.47 8.97
C GLY A 97 -18.06 7.15 7.54
N ARG A 98 -18.26 8.06 6.58
CA ARG A 98 -17.80 7.87 5.20
C ARG A 98 -16.27 7.89 5.10
N ILE A 99 -15.63 8.77 5.86
CA ILE A 99 -14.17 8.94 5.85
C ILE A 99 -13.50 7.71 6.48
N LEU A 100 -14.02 7.22 7.60
CA LEU A 100 -13.52 6.01 8.28
C LEU A 100 -13.61 4.78 7.37
N ASN A 101 -14.75 4.56 6.70
CA ASN A 101 -14.88 3.47 5.73
C ASN A 101 -13.84 3.58 4.61
N HIS A 102 -13.68 4.79 4.04
CA HIS A 102 -12.69 5.02 2.98
C HIS A 102 -11.26 4.77 3.47
N ALA A 103 -10.93 5.22 4.68
CA ALA A 103 -9.62 4.99 5.29
C ALA A 103 -9.33 3.49 5.47
N ILE A 104 -10.30 2.71 5.94
CA ILE A 104 -10.18 1.25 6.10
C ILE A 104 -9.98 0.56 4.74
N GLU A 105 -10.71 1.00 3.71
CA GLU A 105 -10.53 0.48 2.35
C GLU A 105 -9.12 0.77 1.80
N GLU A 106 -8.61 1.99 1.97
CA GLU A 106 -7.25 2.32 1.53
C GLU A 106 -6.19 1.52 2.29
N HIS A 107 -6.32 1.35 3.60
CA HIS A 107 -5.43 0.49 4.39
C HIS A 107 -5.52 -0.97 3.94
N THR A 108 -6.71 -1.47 3.63
CA THR A 108 -6.90 -2.85 3.13
C THR A 108 -6.22 -3.05 1.78
N ARG A 109 -6.33 -2.09 0.86
CA ARG A 109 -5.63 -2.14 -0.43
C ARG A 109 -4.10 -2.09 -0.26
N LEU A 110 -3.61 -1.27 0.67
CA LEU A 110 -2.19 -1.17 0.94
C LEU A 110 -1.65 -2.46 1.58
N LEU A 111 -2.38 -3.02 2.55
CA LEU A 111 -2.07 -4.29 3.18
C LEU A 111 -1.93 -5.40 2.14
N LYS A 112 -2.88 -5.51 1.21
CA LYS A 112 -2.82 -6.50 0.12
C LYS A 112 -1.53 -6.37 -0.69
N LYS A 113 -1.10 -5.15 -1.03
CA LYS A 113 0.17 -4.92 -1.76
C LYS A 113 1.40 -5.34 -0.95
N VAL A 114 1.39 -5.08 0.37
CA VAL A 114 2.48 -5.52 1.26
C VAL A 114 2.51 -7.05 1.32
N GLU A 115 1.35 -7.70 1.43
CA GLU A 115 1.22 -9.15 1.48
C GLU A 115 1.66 -9.82 0.18
N GLU A 116 1.23 -9.31 -0.98
CA GLU A 116 1.66 -9.80 -2.30
C GLU A 116 3.20 -9.74 -2.44
N LYS A 117 3.83 -8.66 -1.97
CA LYS A 117 5.29 -8.52 -2.00
C LYS A 117 5.98 -9.45 -1.00
N LEU A 118 5.44 -9.57 0.20
CA LEU A 118 5.96 -10.47 1.23
C LEU A 118 5.91 -11.92 0.75
N GLU A 119 4.80 -12.35 0.15
CA GLU A 119 4.63 -13.68 -0.42
C GLU A 119 5.61 -13.91 -1.58
N GLN A 120 5.77 -12.93 -2.49
CA GLN A 120 6.75 -13.01 -3.56
C GLN A 120 8.17 -13.29 -3.03
N VAL A 121 8.59 -12.57 -1.98
CA VAL A 121 9.93 -12.74 -1.40
C VAL A 121 10.04 -14.07 -0.65
N LYS A 122 9.02 -14.46 0.13
CA LYS A 122 8.99 -15.75 0.83
C LYS A 122 9.04 -16.94 -0.11
N ASN A 123 8.25 -16.92 -1.18
CA ASN A 123 8.23 -18.00 -2.17
C ASN A 123 9.58 -18.17 -2.86
N HIS A 124 10.22 -17.05 -3.21
CA HIS A 124 11.58 -17.08 -3.73
C HIS A 124 12.57 -17.63 -2.69
N ASP A 125 12.46 -17.23 -1.42
CA ASP A 125 13.36 -17.69 -0.35
C ASP A 125 13.24 -19.20 -0.10
N ILE A 126 12.03 -19.72 -0.04
CA ILE A 126 11.76 -21.17 0.10
C ILE A 126 12.41 -21.96 -1.05
N ALA A 127 12.35 -21.43 -2.29
CA ALA A 127 12.93 -22.08 -3.45
C ALA A 127 14.48 -22.19 -3.41
N LEU A 128 15.15 -21.41 -2.55
CA LEU A 128 16.60 -21.47 -2.37
C LEU A 128 17.05 -22.72 -1.61
N PHE A 129 16.14 -23.38 -0.88
CA PHE A 129 16.42 -24.59 -0.12
C PHE A 129 16.29 -25.85 -1.00
N ASN A 130 16.87 -26.95 -0.54
CA ASN A 130 16.67 -28.27 -1.14
C ASN A 130 15.19 -28.70 -1.05
N SER A 131 14.81 -29.78 -1.75
CA SER A 131 13.43 -30.29 -1.75
C SER A 131 12.90 -30.66 -0.36
N LYS A 132 13.79 -30.93 0.59
CA LYS A 132 13.46 -31.23 1.99
C LYS A 132 13.34 -29.98 2.87
N GLY A 133 13.60 -28.78 2.32
CA GLY A 133 13.54 -27.49 3.02
C GLY A 133 14.58 -27.30 4.13
N SER A 134 15.47 -28.27 4.34
CA SER A 134 16.33 -28.33 5.55
C SER A 134 17.70 -27.70 5.37
N LYS A 135 18.17 -27.59 4.13
CA LYS A 135 19.48 -27.01 3.82
C LYS A 135 19.38 -26.07 2.63
N LEU A 136 20.04 -24.93 2.74
CA LEU A 136 20.23 -23.99 1.65
C LEU A 136 21.09 -24.64 0.55
N LYS A 137 20.75 -24.42 -0.71
CA LYS A 137 21.59 -24.87 -1.84
C LYS A 137 22.89 -24.06 -1.86
N GLU A 138 23.97 -24.67 -2.33
CA GLU A 138 25.26 -23.99 -2.49
C GLU A 138 25.13 -22.76 -3.40
N GLY A 139 25.78 -21.66 -3.03
CA GLY A 139 25.74 -20.40 -3.80
C GLY A 139 24.45 -19.59 -3.64
N ASN A 140 23.55 -19.95 -2.70
CA ASN A 140 22.32 -19.20 -2.44
C ASN A 140 22.35 -18.35 -1.15
N GLU A 141 23.47 -18.33 -0.42
CA GLU A 141 23.62 -17.57 0.84
C GLU A 141 23.36 -16.07 0.64
N PHE A 142 23.80 -15.53 -0.50
CA PHE A 142 23.63 -14.13 -0.84
C PHE A 142 22.14 -13.73 -0.96
N GLN A 143 21.37 -14.52 -1.70
CA GLN A 143 19.95 -14.30 -1.93
C GLN A 143 19.14 -14.52 -0.65
N HIS A 144 19.47 -15.54 0.14
CA HIS A 144 18.77 -15.85 1.38
C HIS A 144 18.95 -14.74 2.43
N ALA A 145 20.17 -14.23 2.59
CA ALA A 145 20.44 -13.11 3.49
C ALA A 145 19.63 -11.87 3.10
N PHE A 146 19.59 -11.55 1.81
CA PHE A 146 18.78 -10.44 1.28
C PHE A 146 17.28 -10.65 1.57
N ASN A 147 16.74 -11.81 1.18
CA ASN A 147 15.32 -12.11 1.36
C ASN A 147 14.93 -12.07 2.83
N THR A 148 15.75 -12.61 3.73
CA THR A 148 15.52 -12.58 5.18
C THR A 148 15.34 -11.16 5.69
N SER A 149 16.22 -10.24 5.28
CA SER A 149 16.13 -8.82 5.65
C SER A 149 14.86 -8.16 5.09
N GLN A 150 14.51 -8.45 3.84
CA GLN A 150 13.30 -7.91 3.21
C GLN A 150 12.01 -8.47 3.84
N ILE A 151 11.97 -9.76 4.17
CA ILE A 151 10.85 -10.41 4.86
C ILE A 151 10.62 -9.74 6.20
N GLN A 152 11.66 -9.57 7.02
CA GLN A 152 11.55 -8.87 8.31
C GLN A 152 11.01 -7.45 8.16
N SER A 153 11.49 -6.74 7.13
CA SER A 153 11.09 -5.36 6.83
C SER A 153 9.59 -5.29 6.43
N LEU A 154 9.16 -6.18 5.53
CA LEU A 154 7.77 -6.25 5.07
C LEU A 154 6.81 -6.75 6.16
N GLU A 155 7.22 -7.67 7.03
CA GLU A 155 6.41 -8.11 8.19
C GLU A 155 6.17 -6.99 9.20
N LYS A 156 7.20 -6.18 9.48
CA LYS A 156 7.06 -4.97 10.31
C LYS A 156 6.06 -4.01 9.68
N LEU A 157 6.19 -3.78 8.36
CA LEU A 157 5.27 -2.89 7.64
C LEU A 157 3.84 -3.41 7.67
N LYS A 158 3.64 -4.71 7.43
CA LYS A 158 2.34 -5.39 7.53
C LYS A 158 1.72 -5.17 8.89
N THR A 159 2.50 -5.37 9.96
CA THR A 159 2.04 -5.17 11.34
C THR A 159 1.60 -3.72 11.59
N THR A 160 2.39 -2.73 11.14
CA THR A 160 2.04 -1.31 11.26
C THR A 160 0.74 -0.96 10.53
N VAL A 161 0.60 -1.38 9.27
CA VAL A 161 -0.61 -1.13 8.47
C VAL A 161 -1.84 -1.78 9.11
N ASN A 162 -1.71 -3.02 9.60
CA ASN A 162 -2.77 -3.71 10.32
C ASN A 162 -3.17 -3.01 11.61
N LYS A 163 -2.20 -2.54 12.41
CA LYS A 163 -2.48 -1.80 13.64
C LYS A 163 -3.30 -0.53 13.33
N ASN A 164 -2.87 0.26 12.35
CA ASN A 164 -3.57 1.48 11.95
C ASN A 164 -4.99 1.17 11.45
N LYS A 165 -5.13 0.12 10.62
CA LYS A 165 -6.44 -0.35 10.16
C LYS A 165 -7.34 -0.73 11.33
N GLY A 166 -6.84 -1.50 12.29
CA GLY A 166 -7.59 -1.92 13.48
C GLY A 166 -8.05 -0.73 14.33
N THR A 167 -7.20 0.28 14.52
CA THR A 167 -7.60 1.54 15.19
C THR A 167 -8.76 2.22 14.46
N LEU A 168 -8.73 2.29 13.13
CA LEU A 168 -9.80 2.88 12.34
C LEU A 168 -11.09 2.05 12.40
N GLU A 169 -11.00 0.72 12.41
CA GLU A 169 -12.15 -0.18 12.58
C GLU A 169 -12.81 0.00 13.95
N ASN A 170 -12.03 0.18 15.01
CA ASN A 170 -12.54 0.50 16.34
C ASN A 170 -13.27 1.85 16.36
N LYS A 171 -12.67 2.90 15.79
CA LYS A 171 -13.34 4.21 15.66
C LYS A 171 -14.62 4.13 14.82
N LEU A 172 -14.66 3.29 13.78
CA LEU A 172 -15.88 3.06 12.99
C LEU A 172 -16.94 2.32 13.82
N SER A 173 -16.55 1.41 14.71
CA SER A 173 -17.44 0.76 15.66
C SER A 173 -18.05 1.80 16.62
N ASP A 174 -17.22 2.65 17.23
CA ASP A 174 -17.67 3.74 18.11
C ASP A 174 -18.66 4.66 17.39
N PHE A 175 -18.33 5.05 16.15
CA PHE A 175 -19.22 5.85 15.31
C PHE A 175 -20.58 5.18 15.11
N LYS A 176 -20.58 3.87 14.78
CA LYS A 176 -21.82 3.10 14.58
C LYS A 176 -22.65 3.00 15.85
N GLN A 177 -22.01 2.93 17.02
CA GLN A 177 -22.68 2.88 18.31
C GLN A 177 -23.29 4.24 18.70
N ILE A 178 -22.51 5.32 18.61
CA ILE A 178 -22.93 6.68 19.01
C ILE A 178 -24.01 7.22 18.08
N PHE A 179 -23.82 7.07 16.76
CA PHE A 179 -24.72 7.64 15.76
C PHE A 179 -25.77 6.64 15.25
N LYS A 180 -25.93 5.51 15.97
CA LYS A 180 -27.01 4.56 15.71
C LYS A 180 -28.35 5.29 15.80
N GLY A 181 -29.13 5.28 14.73
CA GLY A 181 -30.43 5.96 14.68
C GLY A 181 -30.40 7.48 14.45
N ILE A 182 -29.32 8.20 14.79
CA ILE A 182 -29.17 9.64 14.47
C ILE A 182 -29.14 9.85 12.95
N HIS A 183 -28.48 8.96 12.21
CA HIS A 183 -28.51 8.98 10.75
C HIS A 183 -29.94 8.81 10.19
N TYR A 184 -30.74 7.90 10.77
CA TYR A 184 -32.14 7.70 10.39
C TYR A 184 -32.99 8.96 10.67
N ILE A 185 -32.78 9.59 11.83
CA ILE A 185 -33.44 10.86 12.18
C ILE A 185 -33.05 11.96 11.21
N PHE A 186 -31.75 12.10 10.90
CA PHE A 186 -31.25 13.12 9.98
C PHE A 186 -31.77 12.92 8.54
N ILE A 187 -31.75 11.69 8.03
CA ILE A 187 -32.35 11.34 6.73
C ILE A 187 -33.85 11.61 6.73
N SER A 188 -34.56 11.22 7.79
CA SER A 188 -36.00 11.45 7.93
C SER A 188 -36.32 12.95 7.90
N GLN A 189 -35.56 13.76 8.64
CA GLN A 189 -35.71 15.22 8.64
C GLN A 189 -35.35 15.85 7.29
N ALA A 190 -34.28 15.41 6.62
CA ALA A 190 -33.90 15.87 5.29
C ALA A 190 -34.98 15.52 4.25
N LYS A 191 -35.53 14.30 4.28
CA LYS A 191 -36.66 13.87 3.44
C LYS A 191 -37.90 14.72 3.71
N LYS A 192 -38.22 15.01 4.98
CA LYS A 192 -39.33 15.91 5.38
C LYS A 192 -39.13 17.33 4.84
N LYS A 193 -37.93 17.90 4.94
CA LYS A 193 -37.61 19.22 4.36
C LYS A 193 -37.78 19.22 2.84
N LYS A 194 -37.22 18.23 2.13
CA LYS A 194 -37.35 18.11 0.66
C LYS A 194 -38.82 18.00 0.21
N LYS A 195 -39.64 17.21 0.91
CA LYS A 195 -41.10 17.13 0.68
C LYS A 195 -41.80 18.48 0.90
N LYS A 196 -41.45 19.22 1.96
CA LYS A 196 -42.03 20.54 2.22
C LYS A 196 -41.67 21.55 1.12
N THR A 197 -40.41 21.56 0.67
CA THR A 197 -39.97 22.44 -0.42
C THR A 197 -40.68 22.13 -1.73
N LEU A 198 -40.80 20.84 -2.11
CA LEU A 198 -41.56 20.44 -3.29
C LEU A 198 -43.02 20.90 -3.20
N LYS A 199 -43.71 20.65 -2.07
CA LYS A 199 -45.09 21.10 -1.87
C LYS A 199 -45.26 22.62 -2.00
N ARG A 200 -44.29 23.40 -1.50
CA ARG A 200 -44.30 24.86 -1.63
C ARG A 200 -44.19 25.29 -3.08
N GLN A 201 -43.25 24.72 -3.82
CA GLN A 201 -43.07 24.97 -5.25
C GLN A 201 -44.33 24.60 -6.04
N THR A 202 -44.94 23.43 -5.81
CA THR A 202 -46.18 23.05 -6.49
C THR A 202 -47.33 24.01 -6.18
N LYS A 203 -47.43 24.49 -4.94
CA LYS A 203 -48.46 25.46 -4.54
C LYS A 203 -48.24 26.84 -5.18
N GLU A 204 -47.00 27.28 -5.27
CA GLU A 204 -46.62 28.52 -5.96
C GLU A 204 -46.90 28.44 -7.47
N SER A 205 -46.53 27.32 -8.12
CA SER A 205 -46.85 27.07 -9.53
C SER A 205 -48.36 27.03 -9.79
N ASN A 206 -49.13 26.36 -8.93
CA ASN A 206 -50.60 26.33 -9.05
C ASN A 206 -51.22 27.71 -8.84
N ASN A 207 -50.76 28.48 -7.85
CA ASN A 207 -51.23 29.85 -7.63
C ASN A 207 -50.87 30.79 -8.79
N ALA A 208 -49.70 30.60 -9.42
CA ALA A 208 -49.32 31.34 -10.61
C ALA A 208 -50.23 31.00 -11.80
N LEU A 209 -50.54 29.72 -12.01
CA LEU A 209 -51.49 29.26 -13.03
C LEU A 209 -52.90 29.84 -12.83
N ILE A 210 -53.39 29.89 -11.58
CA ILE A 210 -54.69 30.49 -11.24
C ILE A 210 -54.73 31.99 -11.55
N LYS A 211 -53.63 32.73 -11.31
CA LYS A 211 -53.54 34.16 -11.64
C LYS A 211 -53.48 34.41 -13.15
N ILE A 212 -52.89 33.50 -13.92
CA ILE A 212 -52.75 33.64 -15.37
C ILE A 212 -54.08 33.30 -16.06
N TRP A 213 -54.79 32.25 -15.62
CA TRP A 213 -56.06 31.79 -16.21
C TRP A 213 -57.19 31.62 -15.16
N PRO A 214 -57.88 32.71 -14.77
CA PRO A 214 -58.91 32.67 -13.72
C PRO A 214 -60.15 31.84 -14.08
N GLY A 215 -60.41 31.62 -15.37
CA GLY A 215 -61.64 30.99 -15.88
C GLY A 215 -61.64 29.46 -15.94
N PHE A 216 -60.50 28.79 -15.78
CA PHE A 216 -60.40 27.35 -16.03
C PHE A 216 -60.85 26.46 -14.85
N ILE A 217 -60.97 27.01 -13.64
CA ILE A 217 -61.30 26.23 -12.43
C ILE A 217 -62.82 26.12 -12.16
N ARG A 218 -63.69 26.87 -12.87
CA ARG A 218 -65.14 26.82 -12.60
C ARG A 218 -65.89 25.57 -13.10
N ASN A 219 -65.26 24.64 -13.83
CA ASN A 219 -65.97 23.54 -14.51
C ASN A 219 -65.52 22.12 -14.14
N VAL A 220 -64.87 21.88 -12.98
CA VAL A 220 -64.54 20.49 -12.55
C VAL A 220 -64.83 20.25 -11.06
N LEU A 221 -65.98 20.69 -10.58
CA LEU A 221 -66.60 20.13 -9.37
C LEU A 221 -68.00 19.61 -9.71
#